data_AF-A0A3A0DEI7-F1
#
_entry.id   AF-A0A3A0DEI7-F1
#
_cell.length_a   1.000
_cell.length_b   1.000
_cell.length_c   1.000
_cell.angle_alpha   90.00
_cell.angle_beta   90.00
_cell.angle_gamma   90.00
#
_symmetry.space_group_name_H-M   'P 1'
#
loop_
_entity.id
_entity.type
_entity.pdbx_description
1 polymer ?
#
loop_
_entity_poly.entity_id
_entity_poly.type
_entity_poly.pdbx_seq_one_letter_code
_entity_poly.pdbx_strand_id
1 'polypeptide(L)'
;MRRTLRKVIIAAGCLATAVTGGRTPLGAVDAQPPVGPAVHEASADPQEVELIRQLARRRGGRPDALAQFIQMTAPFGDAAAAAVLEELAVAHLAAGELNLAAEARQMMFEQYPAQPQAQQAALWLVRMYASSEVGHARRQRSQGVENIKRQLSPAMQAALSSEPAASAGADGSATGDTAPAADAGALYACQLASQAATHQPALGSDAAFAFARSVAARRAGQPRAAQALLTPLKHRAAGDVWGDCARAEAWLQDPEDDAAPKPTATCLRAAERPRLDGMLDEACWSGSPKSLCKTADVRLAYDDRYLYLAVCCAKRDGVAYPRDDRPRPHDGDVASYDHVRLALDLDRDYATWFELTVDSRGWTADRCAGDASWNPRWYVAAAESNVAAGPAWIVEAAIPLAELTTETVTPQSVWACAAARVVPSASPSAARDLAPPDFTLLRFSDAAASP
;
A
#
# COMPACT_ATOMS: atom_id res chain seq x y z
N MET A 1 48.01 7.02 35.28
CA MET A 1 48.61 5.66 35.17
C MET A 1 48.18 5.05 33.85
N ARG A 2 49.06 5.07 32.84
CA ARG A 2 48.85 4.41 31.54
C ARG A 2 49.65 3.10 31.56
N ARG A 3 49.03 1.98 31.21
CA ARG A 3 49.73 0.73 30.83
C ARG A 3 49.19 0.20 29.50
N THR A 4 50.17 -0.27 28.76
CA THR A 4 50.27 -0.65 27.35
C THR A 4 49.80 -2.09 27.09
N LEU A 5 49.70 -2.44 25.79
CA LEU A 5 49.72 -3.78 25.12
C LEU A 5 48.34 -4.19 24.54
N ARG A 6 48.18 -4.75 23.34
CA ARG A 6 49.04 -5.08 22.18
C ARG A 6 48.11 -5.52 21.03
N LYS A 7 48.60 -5.41 19.80
CA LYS A 7 48.07 -5.86 18.50
C LYS A 7 47.50 -7.29 18.48
N VAL A 8 46.47 -7.52 17.64
CA VAL A 8 46.40 -8.65 16.69
C VAL A 8 45.71 -8.17 15.40
N ILE A 9 46.43 -8.26 14.28
CA ILE A 9 45.94 -8.12 12.89
C ILE A 9 45.97 -9.54 12.33
N ILE A 10 44.87 -10.03 11.75
CA ILE A 10 44.85 -11.26 10.96
C ILE A 10 44.49 -10.90 9.53
N ALA A 11 45.42 -11.18 8.63
CA ALA A 11 45.26 -11.23 7.20
C ALA A 11 45.16 -12.69 6.77
N ALA A 12 44.24 -12.99 5.85
CA ALA A 12 44.21 -14.21 5.04
C ALA A 12 43.64 -13.77 3.67
N GLY A 13 44.21 -14.07 2.50
CA GLY A 13 45.22 -15.06 2.15
C GLY A 13 44.69 -15.84 0.94
N CYS A 14 44.93 -15.32 -0.27
CA CYS A 14 44.69 -15.97 -1.55
C CYS A 14 45.34 -17.37 -1.61
N LEU A 15 44.62 -18.35 -2.16
CA LEU A 15 45.20 -19.56 -2.76
C LEU A 15 44.32 -20.00 -3.93
N ALA A 16 44.68 -19.53 -5.13
CA ALA A 16 44.23 -20.08 -6.40
C ALA A 16 45.33 -21.03 -6.90
N THR A 17 45.00 -22.31 -7.04
CA THR A 17 45.91 -23.32 -7.59
C THR A 17 45.68 -23.43 -9.09
N ALA A 18 46.69 -23.05 -9.87
CA ALA A 18 46.77 -23.30 -11.29
C ALA A 18 47.29 -24.72 -11.54
N VAL A 19 46.69 -25.44 -12.48
CA VAL A 19 47.30 -26.60 -13.15
C VAL A 19 47.35 -26.29 -14.64
N THR A 20 48.57 -26.30 -15.16
CA THR A 20 48.93 -26.07 -16.57
C THR A 20 49.37 -27.36 -17.25
N GLY A 21 48.96 -27.52 -18.51
CA GLY A 21 49.54 -28.42 -19.52
C GLY A 21 48.44 -29.01 -20.40
N GLY A 22 48.38 -28.91 -21.73
CA GLY A 22 49.27 -28.35 -22.75
C GLY A 22 49.11 -29.17 -24.05
N ARG A 23 48.68 -28.53 -25.16
CA ARG A 23 48.91 -28.86 -26.60
C ARG A 23 48.35 -30.21 -27.15
N THR A 24 47.75 -30.40 -28.34
CA THR A 24 47.37 -29.61 -29.55
C THR A 24 46.37 -30.47 -30.41
N PRO A 25 45.91 -30.08 -31.63
CA PRO A 25 44.49 -30.10 -32.03
C PRO A 25 44.07 -31.31 -32.90
N LEU A 26 42.78 -31.62 -32.98
CA LEU A 26 42.20 -32.45 -34.05
C LEU A 26 40.68 -32.18 -34.17
N GLY A 27 40.23 -31.86 -35.38
CA GLY A 27 38.87 -32.16 -35.87
C GLY A 27 37.77 -31.13 -35.56
N ALA A 28 37.55 -30.22 -36.50
CA ALA A 28 36.27 -29.55 -36.66
C ALA A 28 35.19 -30.60 -36.99
N VAL A 29 34.13 -30.63 -36.18
CA VAL A 29 32.83 -31.20 -36.56
C VAL A 29 31.77 -30.22 -36.07
N ASP A 30 31.19 -29.48 -37.00
CA ASP A 30 30.00 -28.67 -36.79
C ASP A 30 28.85 -29.57 -36.30
N ALA A 31 28.61 -29.55 -35.00
CA ALA A 31 27.40 -30.10 -34.42
C ALA A 31 26.40 -28.96 -34.23
N GLN A 32 25.64 -28.71 -35.29
CA GLN A 32 24.49 -27.83 -35.29
C GLN A 32 23.44 -28.41 -34.30
N PRO A 33 22.97 -27.65 -33.29
CA PRO A 33 21.93 -28.14 -32.39
C PRO A 33 20.64 -28.36 -33.19
N PRO A 34 19.81 -29.36 -32.84
CA PRO A 34 18.56 -29.61 -33.54
C PRO A 34 17.65 -28.39 -33.38
N VAL A 35 17.41 -27.72 -34.51
CA VAL A 35 16.38 -26.69 -34.64
C VAL A 35 15.05 -27.37 -34.39
N GLY A 36 14.52 -27.24 -33.18
CA GLY A 36 13.12 -27.52 -32.89
C GLY A 36 12.24 -26.68 -33.80
N PRO A 37 11.01 -27.12 -34.11
CA PRO A 37 10.14 -26.37 -35.00
C PRO A 37 9.98 -24.95 -34.46
N ALA A 38 10.36 -23.97 -35.29
CA ALA A 38 10.08 -22.58 -35.00
C ALA A 38 8.59 -22.46 -34.72
N VAL A 39 8.25 -22.15 -33.46
CA VAL A 39 6.89 -21.76 -33.11
C VAL A 39 6.63 -20.54 -33.97
N HIS A 40 5.74 -20.68 -34.95
CA HIS A 40 5.33 -19.58 -35.79
C HIS A 40 4.81 -18.47 -34.86
N GLU A 41 5.56 -17.38 -34.72
CA GLU A 41 5.01 -16.09 -34.30
C GLU A 41 4.01 -15.70 -35.40
N ALA A 42 2.77 -16.14 -35.25
CA ALA A 42 1.68 -15.59 -36.02
C ALA A 42 1.55 -14.12 -35.61
N SER A 43 2.05 -13.21 -36.45
CA SER A 43 1.82 -11.78 -36.23
C SER A 43 0.35 -11.51 -36.52
N ALA A 44 -0.46 -11.47 -35.47
CA ALA A 44 -1.85 -11.03 -35.56
C ALA A 44 -1.92 -9.65 -36.23
N ASP A 45 -2.99 -9.39 -36.97
CA ASP A 45 -3.22 -8.09 -37.60
C ASP A 45 -3.24 -6.99 -36.50
N PRO A 46 -2.37 -5.96 -36.59
CA PRO A 46 -2.36 -4.87 -35.61
C PRO A 46 -3.72 -4.21 -35.38
N GLN A 47 -4.58 -4.17 -36.41
CA GLN A 47 -5.94 -3.62 -36.29
C GLN A 47 -6.84 -4.52 -35.44
N GLU A 48 -6.73 -5.83 -35.60
CA GLU A 48 -7.48 -6.81 -34.81
C GLU A 48 -7.04 -6.77 -33.34
N VAL A 49 -5.74 -6.66 -33.08
CA VAL A 49 -5.19 -6.50 -31.72
C VAL A 49 -5.76 -5.24 -31.04
N GLU A 50 -5.77 -4.09 -31.73
CA GLU A 50 -6.30 -2.86 -31.15
C GLU A 50 -7.82 -2.93 -30.92
N LEU A 51 -8.58 -3.56 -31.82
CA LEU A 51 -10.01 -3.78 -31.62
C LEU A 51 -10.28 -4.60 -30.34
N ILE A 52 -9.52 -5.67 -30.14
CA ILE A 52 -9.64 -6.53 -28.95
C ILE A 52 -9.24 -5.77 -27.69
N ARG A 53 -8.20 -4.94 -27.72
CA ARG A 53 -7.82 -4.06 -26.59
C ARG A 53 -8.93 -3.07 -26.25
N GLN A 54 -9.55 -2.44 -27.25
CA GLN A 54 -10.70 -1.55 -27.03
C GLN A 54 -11.90 -2.27 -26.42
N LEU A 55 -12.12 -3.53 -26.81
CA LEU A 55 -13.15 -4.35 -26.20
C LEU A 55 -12.83 -4.64 -24.73
N ALA A 56 -11.57 -4.98 -24.41
CA ALA A 56 -11.13 -5.26 -23.04
C ALA A 56 -11.37 -4.06 -22.10
N ARG A 57 -11.02 -2.85 -22.55
CA ARG A 57 -11.26 -1.59 -21.82
C ARG A 57 -12.74 -1.36 -21.44
N ARG A 58 -13.68 -1.91 -22.21
CA ARG A 58 -15.13 -1.74 -22.01
C ARG A 58 -15.79 -2.89 -21.25
N ARG A 59 -15.05 -3.96 -20.94
CA ARG A 59 -15.57 -5.18 -20.32
C ARG A 59 -15.22 -5.30 -18.82
N GLY A 60 -14.82 -4.19 -18.21
CA GLY A 60 -14.65 -4.08 -16.77
C GLY A 60 -15.84 -4.62 -15.98
N GLY A 61 -15.54 -5.30 -14.89
CA GLY A 61 -16.49 -5.91 -13.96
C GLY A 61 -17.28 -7.12 -14.45
N ARG A 62 -16.90 -7.72 -15.59
CA ARG A 62 -17.56 -8.93 -16.12
C ARG A 62 -16.76 -10.21 -15.81
N PRO A 63 -17.26 -11.13 -14.98
CA PRO A 63 -16.52 -12.36 -14.62
C PRO A 63 -16.21 -13.28 -15.81
N ASP A 64 -17.04 -13.25 -16.86
CA ASP A 64 -16.87 -14.04 -18.09
C ASP A 64 -15.77 -13.50 -19.03
N ALA A 65 -15.34 -12.25 -18.82
CA ALA A 65 -14.45 -11.57 -19.75
C ALA A 65 -13.08 -12.25 -19.86
N LEU A 66 -12.48 -12.66 -18.73
CA LEU A 66 -11.14 -13.27 -18.74
C LEU A 66 -11.07 -14.50 -19.65
N ALA A 67 -12.01 -15.44 -19.49
CA ALA A 67 -12.05 -16.66 -20.31
C ALA A 67 -12.26 -16.34 -21.80
N GLN A 68 -13.10 -15.35 -22.12
CA GLN A 68 -13.31 -14.89 -23.49
C GLN A 68 -12.03 -14.31 -24.09
N PHE A 69 -11.34 -13.43 -23.36
CA PHE A 69 -10.11 -12.81 -23.84
C PHE A 69 -8.97 -13.81 -24.01
N ILE A 70 -8.83 -14.81 -23.13
CA ILE A 70 -7.85 -15.90 -23.31
C ILE A 70 -8.07 -16.62 -24.65
N GLN A 71 -9.34 -16.91 -25.01
CA GLN A 71 -9.66 -17.55 -26.29
C GLN A 71 -9.38 -16.61 -27.48
N MET A 72 -9.72 -15.33 -27.35
CA MET A 72 -9.53 -14.33 -28.40
C MET A 72 -8.06 -13.98 -28.64
N THR A 73 -7.20 -14.07 -27.62
CA THR A 73 -5.77 -13.79 -27.73
C THR A 73 -4.93 -15.04 -27.99
N ALA A 74 -5.53 -16.23 -28.03
CA ALA A 74 -4.83 -17.47 -28.37
C ALA A 74 -4.04 -17.42 -29.71
N PRO A 75 -4.49 -16.74 -30.78
CA PRO A 75 -3.71 -16.61 -32.01
C PRO A 75 -2.67 -15.48 -31.97
N PHE A 76 -2.60 -14.70 -30.89
CA PHE A 76 -1.71 -13.54 -30.77
C PHE A 76 -0.35 -13.96 -30.19
N GLY A 77 0.70 -13.19 -30.50
CA GLY A 77 1.97 -13.33 -29.79
C GLY A 77 1.86 -12.90 -28.33
N ASP A 78 2.70 -13.48 -27.47
CA ASP A 78 2.68 -13.29 -26.01
C ASP A 78 2.60 -11.83 -25.57
N ALA A 79 3.33 -10.92 -26.23
CA ALA A 79 3.34 -9.50 -25.91
C ALA A 79 1.96 -8.83 -26.13
N ALA A 80 1.25 -9.21 -27.20
CA ALA A 80 -0.08 -8.69 -27.49
C ALA A 80 -1.13 -9.29 -26.55
N ALA A 81 -1.04 -10.59 -26.26
CA ALA A 81 -1.91 -11.26 -25.30
C ALA A 81 -1.77 -10.66 -23.88
N ALA A 82 -0.53 -10.49 -23.40
CA ALA A 82 -0.26 -9.85 -22.12
C ALA A 82 -0.80 -8.40 -22.06
N ALA A 83 -0.64 -7.62 -23.14
CA ALA A 83 -1.18 -6.27 -23.20
C ALA A 83 -2.71 -6.23 -23.12
N VAL A 84 -3.43 -7.17 -23.75
CA VAL A 84 -4.89 -7.27 -23.64
C VAL A 84 -5.33 -7.64 -22.23
N LEU A 85 -4.64 -8.58 -21.57
CA LEU A 85 -4.95 -8.96 -20.18
C LEU A 85 -4.72 -7.80 -19.21
N GLU A 86 -3.68 -6.98 -19.41
CA GLU A 86 -3.46 -5.80 -18.58
C GLU A 86 -4.56 -4.74 -18.78
N GLU A 87 -5.00 -4.48 -20.02
CA GLU A 87 -6.12 -3.57 -20.30
C GLU A 87 -7.42 -4.05 -19.65
N LEU A 88 -7.65 -5.38 -19.65
CA LEU A 88 -8.78 -5.98 -18.95
C LEU A 88 -8.65 -5.82 -17.43
N ALA A 89 -7.47 -6.04 -16.86
CA ALA A 89 -7.22 -5.86 -15.44
C ALA A 89 -7.44 -4.41 -14.99
N VAL A 90 -6.98 -3.43 -15.77
CA VAL A 90 -7.23 -2.01 -15.56
C VAL A 90 -8.73 -1.70 -15.62
N ALA A 91 -9.46 -2.26 -16.59
CA ALA A 91 -10.90 -2.08 -16.70
C ALA A 91 -11.66 -2.68 -15.50
N HIS A 92 -11.26 -3.85 -15.00
CA HIS A 92 -11.83 -4.43 -13.78
C HIS A 92 -11.58 -3.54 -12.56
N LEU A 93 -10.36 -3.03 -12.40
CA LEU A 93 -10.04 -2.11 -11.30
C LEU A 93 -10.89 -0.83 -11.36
N ALA A 94 -11.04 -0.25 -12.55
CA ALA A 94 -11.89 0.93 -12.76
C ALA A 94 -13.38 0.66 -12.47
N ALA A 95 -13.82 -0.59 -12.58
CA ALA A 95 -15.16 -1.02 -12.23
C ALA A 95 -15.33 -1.39 -10.74
N GLY A 96 -14.29 -1.25 -9.91
CA GLY A 96 -14.30 -1.66 -8.49
C GLY A 96 -14.20 -3.18 -8.29
N GLU A 97 -13.80 -3.92 -9.32
CA GLU A 97 -13.76 -5.39 -9.30
C GLU A 97 -12.33 -5.90 -9.14
N LEU A 98 -11.77 -5.64 -7.96
CA LEU A 98 -10.37 -5.88 -7.62
C LEU A 98 -9.95 -7.37 -7.72
N ASN A 99 -10.86 -8.30 -7.43
CA ASN A 99 -10.61 -9.74 -7.59
C ASN A 99 -10.48 -10.15 -9.06
N LEU A 100 -11.34 -9.64 -9.94
CA LEU A 100 -11.25 -9.90 -11.37
C LEU A 100 -9.97 -9.29 -11.96
N ALA A 101 -9.57 -8.10 -11.50
CA ALA A 101 -8.29 -7.50 -11.86
C ALA A 101 -7.11 -8.39 -11.44
N ALA A 102 -7.18 -8.99 -10.25
CA ALA A 102 -6.17 -9.90 -9.75
C ALA A 102 -6.09 -11.20 -10.55
N GLU A 103 -7.24 -11.78 -10.92
CA GLU A 103 -7.30 -12.99 -11.74
C GLU A 103 -6.70 -12.77 -13.13
N ALA A 104 -7.01 -11.65 -13.78
CA ALA A 104 -6.42 -11.30 -15.07
C ALA A 104 -4.89 -11.11 -14.98
N ARG A 105 -4.40 -10.42 -13.94
CA ARG A 105 -2.97 -10.23 -13.69
C ARG A 105 -2.25 -11.52 -13.30
N GLN A 106 -2.90 -12.40 -12.55
CA GLN A 106 -2.36 -13.72 -12.21
C GLN A 106 -2.22 -14.57 -13.46
N MET A 107 -3.26 -14.61 -14.30
CA MET A 107 -3.20 -15.31 -15.59
C MET A 107 -2.04 -14.81 -16.46
N MET A 108 -1.87 -13.50 -16.54
CA MET A 108 -0.75 -12.90 -17.27
C MET A 108 0.61 -13.28 -16.68
N PHE A 109 0.74 -13.29 -15.36
CA PHE A 109 1.99 -13.68 -14.68
C PHE A 109 2.33 -15.17 -14.90
N GLU A 110 1.32 -16.04 -14.89
CA GLU A 110 1.50 -17.49 -15.07
C GLU A 110 1.78 -17.88 -16.53
N GLN A 111 1.06 -17.29 -17.49
CA GLN A 111 1.17 -17.66 -18.91
C GLN A 111 2.27 -16.91 -19.65
N TYR A 112 2.55 -15.65 -19.28
CA TYR A 112 3.46 -14.77 -20.01
C TYR A 112 4.56 -14.17 -19.12
N PRO A 113 5.28 -14.96 -18.29
CA PRO A 113 6.20 -14.45 -17.26
C PRO A 113 7.38 -13.63 -17.80
N ALA A 114 7.72 -13.77 -19.08
CA ALA A 114 8.81 -13.02 -19.72
C ALA A 114 8.40 -11.58 -20.12
N GLN A 115 7.11 -11.28 -20.17
CA GLN A 115 6.62 -9.98 -20.66
C GLN A 115 6.73 -8.89 -19.59
N PRO A 116 7.10 -7.64 -19.93
CA PRO A 116 7.20 -6.54 -18.97
C PRO A 116 5.93 -6.31 -18.15
N GLN A 117 4.75 -6.51 -18.74
CA GLN A 117 3.45 -6.37 -18.08
C GLN A 117 3.25 -7.42 -16.99
N ALA A 118 3.74 -8.66 -17.19
CA ALA A 118 3.70 -9.70 -16.17
C ALA A 118 4.53 -9.33 -14.93
N GLN A 119 5.61 -8.56 -15.12
CA GLN A 119 6.46 -8.07 -14.04
C GLN A 119 5.72 -7.04 -13.16
N GLN A 120 5.07 -6.08 -13.83
CA GLN A 120 4.25 -5.07 -13.16
C GLN A 120 3.07 -5.73 -12.44
N ALA A 121 2.46 -6.74 -13.07
CA ALA A 121 1.41 -7.54 -12.48
C ALA A 121 1.87 -8.32 -11.24
N ALA A 122 3.04 -8.94 -11.28
CA ALA A 122 3.61 -9.63 -10.12
C ALA A 122 3.80 -8.68 -8.94
N LEU A 123 4.41 -7.51 -9.17
CA LEU A 123 4.59 -6.48 -8.15
C LEU A 123 3.23 -6.00 -7.60
N TRP A 124 2.26 -5.77 -8.48
CA TRP A 124 0.91 -5.36 -8.09
C TRP A 124 0.21 -6.42 -7.25
N LEU A 125 0.28 -7.70 -7.64
CA LEU A 125 -0.30 -8.82 -6.90
C LEU A 125 0.34 -8.97 -5.52
N VAL A 126 1.66 -8.88 -5.43
CA VAL A 126 2.37 -8.95 -4.14
C VAL A 126 1.93 -7.82 -3.21
N ARG A 127 1.88 -6.57 -3.69
CA ARG A 127 1.38 -5.43 -2.91
C ARG A 127 -0.05 -5.63 -2.44
N MET A 128 -0.91 -6.02 -3.38
CA MET A 128 -2.33 -6.24 -3.12
C MET A 128 -2.56 -7.30 -2.03
N TYR A 129 -1.88 -8.44 -2.10
CA TYR A 129 -2.05 -9.52 -1.13
C TYR A 129 -1.26 -9.28 0.18
N ALA A 130 -0.22 -8.46 0.14
CA ALA A 130 0.53 -8.04 1.32
C ALA A 130 -0.15 -6.91 2.10
N SER A 131 -1.01 -6.11 1.47
CA SER A 131 -1.65 -4.94 2.07
C SER A 131 -2.69 -5.30 3.14
N SER A 132 -2.57 -4.67 4.30
CA SER A 132 -3.53 -4.78 5.40
C SER A 132 -4.83 -4.04 5.09
N GLU A 133 -4.74 -2.91 4.38
CA GLU A 133 -5.85 -2.05 3.95
C GLU A 133 -6.73 -2.80 2.97
N VAL A 134 -6.11 -3.37 1.93
CA VAL A 134 -6.80 -4.16 0.93
C VAL A 134 -7.36 -5.44 1.55
N GLY A 135 -6.62 -6.08 2.45
CA GLY A 135 -7.11 -7.22 3.22
C GLY A 135 -8.38 -6.89 4.02
N HIS A 136 -8.43 -5.71 4.63
CA HIS A 136 -9.56 -5.25 5.43
C HIS A 136 -10.75 -4.77 4.57
N ALA A 137 -10.50 -3.97 3.54
CA ALA A 137 -11.53 -3.44 2.64
C ALA A 137 -12.29 -4.55 1.90
N ARG A 138 -11.63 -5.69 1.66
CA ARG A 138 -12.20 -6.83 0.94
C ARG A 138 -13.20 -7.59 1.78
N ARG A 139 -14.47 -7.52 1.37
CA ARG A 139 -15.53 -8.40 1.88
C ARG A 139 -15.51 -9.80 1.27
N GLN A 140 -14.84 -10.00 0.13
CA GLN A 140 -14.77 -11.28 -0.59
C GLN A 140 -13.32 -11.79 -0.68
N ARG A 141 -13.13 -13.06 -0.33
CA ARG A 141 -11.83 -13.73 -0.38
C ARG A 141 -11.46 -14.11 -1.80
N SER A 142 -10.19 -13.97 -2.17
CA SER A 142 -9.71 -14.37 -3.50
C SER A 142 -9.46 -15.88 -3.59
N GLN A 143 -9.56 -16.43 -4.81
CA GLN A 143 -9.31 -17.86 -5.03
C GLN A 143 -7.86 -18.26 -4.71
N GLY A 144 -6.88 -17.41 -5.03
CA GLY A 144 -5.47 -17.66 -4.69
C GLY A 144 -5.24 -17.81 -3.18
N VAL A 145 -5.87 -16.95 -2.38
CA VAL A 145 -5.82 -17.04 -0.91
C VAL A 145 -6.53 -18.30 -0.39
N GLU A 146 -7.65 -18.69 -1.00
CA GLU A 146 -8.33 -19.93 -0.63
C GLU A 146 -7.53 -21.19 -1.01
N ASN A 147 -6.79 -21.15 -2.12
CA ASN A 147 -5.91 -22.24 -2.53
C ASN A 147 -4.73 -22.41 -1.57
N ILE A 148 -4.07 -21.32 -1.16
CA ILE A 148 -2.97 -21.43 -0.20
C ILE A 148 -3.48 -21.95 1.15
N LYS A 149 -4.64 -21.49 1.62
CA LYS A 149 -5.24 -22.00 2.87
C LYS A 149 -5.41 -23.52 2.84
N ARG A 150 -5.91 -24.08 1.73
CA ARG A 150 -6.07 -25.54 1.58
C ARG A 150 -4.75 -26.31 1.60
N GLN A 151 -3.64 -25.68 1.21
CA GLN A 151 -2.31 -26.31 1.18
C GLN A 151 -1.60 -26.29 2.54
N LEU A 152 -2.05 -25.46 3.48
CA LEU A 152 -1.43 -25.35 4.80
C LEU A 152 -1.78 -26.53 5.70
N SER A 153 -0.96 -26.76 6.74
CA SER A 153 -1.27 -27.79 7.74
C SER A 153 -2.56 -27.46 8.51
N PRO A 154 -3.31 -28.46 9.04
CA PRO A 154 -4.54 -28.20 9.79
C PRO A 154 -4.34 -27.25 10.99
N ALA A 155 -3.19 -27.32 11.66
CA ALA A 155 -2.85 -26.43 12.77
C ALA A 155 -2.66 -24.97 12.30
N MET A 156 -2.01 -24.76 11.15
CA MET A 156 -1.85 -23.44 10.55
C MET A 156 -3.17 -22.91 10.00
N GLN A 157 -3.99 -23.76 9.38
CA GLN A 157 -5.34 -23.40 8.93
C GLN A 157 -6.23 -22.96 10.09
N ALA A 158 -6.16 -23.67 11.23
CA ALA A 158 -6.88 -23.29 12.44
C ALA A 158 -6.41 -21.94 12.98
N ALA A 159 -5.10 -21.71 13.07
CA ALA A 159 -4.53 -20.44 13.50
C ALA A 159 -4.90 -19.25 12.59
N LEU A 160 -5.03 -19.49 11.28
CA LEU A 160 -5.47 -18.52 10.28
C LEU A 160 -6.98 -18.23 10.30
N SER A 161 -7.77 -19.15 10.86
CA SER A 161 -9.24 -19.08 10.88
C SER A 161 -9.78 -18.65 12.24
N SER A 162 -8.98 -18.75 13.30
CA SER A 162 -9.28 -18.14 14.59
C SER A 162 -9.18 -16.63 14.46
N GLU A 163 -10.32 -15.95 14.40
CA GLU A 163 -10.34 -14.52 14.70
C GLU A 163 -9.78 -14.31 16.12
N PRO A 164 -9.04 -13.21 16.37
CA PRO A 164 -8.71 -12.85 17.74
C PRO A 164 -10.03 -12.68 18.46
N ALA A 165 -10.30 -13.58 19.42
CA ALA A 165 -11.52 -13.55 20.19
C ALA A 165 -11.67 -12.14 20.78
N ALA A 166 -12.75 -11.44 20.43
CA ALA A 166 -13.15 -10.22 21.11
C ALA A 166 -13.25 -10.56 22.60
N SER A 167 -12.25 -10.12 23.39
CA SER A 167 -12.12 -10.48 24.78
C SER A 167 -13.15 -9.70 25.60
N ALA A 168 -14.30 -10.34 25.78
CA ALA A 168 -15.19 -10.02 26.88
C ALA A 168 -14.50 -10.38 28.20
N GLY A 169 -14.01 -9.35 28.90
CA GLY A 169 -13.97 -9.28 30.36
C GLY A 169 -13.05 -10.23 31.15
N ALA A 170 -12.32 -9.59 32.07
CA ALA A 170 -11.76 -10.09 33.34
C ALA A 170 -10.32 -10.64 33.34
N ASP A 171 -9.49 -9.82 34.00
CA ASP A 171 -8.37 -10.12 34.90
C ASP A 171 -7.25 -11.07 34.49
N GLY A 172 -6.04 -10.51 34.57
CA GLY A 172 -4.84 -11.26 34.93
C GLY A 172 -3.74 -11.22 33.89
N SER A 173 -2.81 -10.26 34.06
CA SER A 173 -1.36 -10.45 33.90
C SER A 173 -0.92 -11.64 33.03
N ALA A 174 -0.71 -11.40 31.75
CA ALA A 174 0.14 -12.25 30.92
C ALA A 174 0.89 -11.38 29.88
N THR A 175 2.15 -11.05 30.21
CA THR A 175 3.17 -10.72 29.21
C THR A 175 3.45 -12.00 28.42
N GLY A 176 2.69 -12.22 27.35
CA GLY A 176 2.94 -13.25 26.36
C GLY A 176 3.01 -12.59 24.99
N ASP A 177 4.21 -12.54 24.42
CA ASP A 177 4.43 -12.32 22.98
C ASP A 177 3.74 -13.46 22.20
N THR A 178 2.42 -13.40 22.04
CA THR A 178 1.75 -14.18 21.01
C THR A 178 2.08 -13.52 19.68
N ALA A 179 3.03 -14.12 18.95
CA ALA A 179 3.30 -13.74 17.57
C ALA A 179 1.95 -13.64 16.83
N PRO A 180 1.69 -12.55 16.09
CA PRO A 180 0.42 -12.39 15.38
C PRO A 180 0.20 -13.60 14.48
N ALA A 181 -1.02 -14.14 14.50
CA ALA A 181 -1.40 -15.22 13.60
C ALA A 181 -1.09 -14.77 12.16
N ALA A 182 -0.34 -15.59 11.42
CA ALA A 182 0.02 -15.26 10.05
C ALA A 182 -1.24 -14.96 9.24
N ASP A 183 -1.18 -14.04 8.28
CA ASP A 183 -2.28 -13.75 7.35
C ASP A 183 -2.17 -14.62 6.08
N ALA A 184 -3.27 -15.23 5.62
CA ALA A 184 -3.24 -16.10 4.43
C ALA A 184 -2.89 -15.35 3.14
N GLY A 185 -3.37 -14.11 3.00
CA GLY A 185 -2.99 -13.20 1.92
C GLY A 185 -1.49 -12.90 1.98
N ALA A 186 -0.96 -12.61 3.16
CA ALA A 186 0.47 -12.37 3.33
C ALA A 186 1.33 -13.60 2.98
N LEU A 187 0.91 -14.80 3.38
CA LEU A 187 1.56 -16.06 2.99
C LEU A 187 1.53 -16.26 1.47
N TYR A 188 0.40 -15.98 0.83
CA TYR A 188 0.27 -16.03 -0.63
C TYR A 188 1.18 -14.99 -1.32
N ALA A 189 1.23 -13.76 -0.78
CA ALA A 189 2.11 -12.71 -1.26
C ALA A 189 3.58 -13.10 -1.17
N CYS A 190 4.01 -13.77 -0.09
CA CYS A 190 5.37 -14.32 0.02
C CYS A 190 5.66 -15.33 -1.10
N GLN A 191 4.73 -16.25 -1.38
CA GLN A 191 4.89 -17.23 -2.46
C GLN A 191 4.99 -16.56 -3.84
N LEU A 192 4.06 -15.64 -4.14
CA LEU A 192 4.08 -14.88 -5.39
C LEU A 192 5.38 -14.08 -5.54
N ALA A 193 5.86 -13.46 -4.47
CA ALA A 193 7.11 -12.73 -4.50
C ALA A 193 8.32 -13.63 -4.74
N SER A 194 8.34 -14.84 -4.16
CA SER A 194 9.38 -15.83 -4.45
C SER A 194 9.36 -16.26 -5.92
N GLN A 195 8.18 -16.57 -6.48
CA GLN A 195 8.04 -16.91 -7.89
C GLN A 195 8.50 -15.75 -8.79
N ALA A 196 8.06 -14.53 -8.50
CA ALA A 196 8.42 -13.34 -9.25
C ALA A 196 9.94 -13.09 -9.23
N ALA A 197 10.58 -13.25 -8.07
CA ALA A 197 12.04 -13.14 -7.96
C ALA A 197 12.80 -14.23 -8.73
N THR A 198 12.25 -15.45 -8.80
CA THR A 198 12.83 -16.55 -9.60
C THR A 198 12.71 -16.30 -11.09
N HIS A 199 11.55 -15.86 -11.56
CA HIS A 199 11.33 -15.57 -12.98
C HIS A 199 12.04 -14.28 -13.41
N GLN A 200 12.27 -13.34 -12.48
CA GLN A 200 12.86 -12.06 -12.78
C GLN A 200 13.86 -11.60 -11.70
N PRO A 201 15.16 -11.95 -11.87
CA PRO A 201 16.21 -11.52 -10.95
C PRO A 201 16.34 -10.00 -10.80
N ALA A 202 15.94 -9.22 -11.81
CA ALA A 202 15.97 -7.76 -11.78
C ALA A 202 15.06 -7.15 -10.70
N LEU A 203 13.98 -7.82 -10.29
CA LEU A 203 13.14 -7.37 -9.16
C LEU A 203 13.90 -7.42 -7.83
N GLY A 204 14.99 -8.21 -7.73
CA GLY A 204 15.78 -8.32 -6.52
C GLY A 204 16.44 -7.01 -6.07
N SER A 205 16.66 -6.05 -6.99
CA SER A 205 17.18 -4.72 -6.68
C SER A 205 16.11 -3.62 -6.62
N ASP A 206 14.85 -3.96 -6.95
CA ASP A 206 13.73 -3.02 -6.90
C ASP A 206 13.33 -2.75 -5.44
N ALA A 207 13.41 -1.50 -5.04
CA ALA A 207 13.16 -1.11 -3.66
C ALA A 207 11.68 -1.25 -3.28
N ALA A 208 10.77 -0.95 -4.21
CA ALA A 208 9.35 -1.03 -3.94
C ALA A 208 8.88 -2.49 -3.81
N PHE A 209 9.50 -3.40 -4.55
CA PHE A 209 9.32 -4.84 -4.39
C PHE A 209 9.90 -5.35 -3.07
N ALA A 210 11.08 -4.86 -2.66
CA ALA A 210 11.65 -5.19 -1.35
C ALA A 210 10.74 -4.76 -0.18
N PHE A 211 10.09 -3.59 -0.27
CA PHE A 211 9.08 -3.14 0.68
C PHE A 211 7.85 -4.04 0.71
N ALA A 212 7.26 -4.32 -0.46
CA ALA A 212 6.10 -5.20 -0.55
C ALA A 212 6.40 -6.60 0.04
N ARG A 213 7.60 -7.13 -0.21
CA ARG A 213 8.07 -8.38 0.40
C ARG A 213 8.27 -8.28 1.91
N SER A 214 8.77 -7.15 2.39
CA SER A 214 8.98 -6.92 3.83
C SER A 214 7.65 -6.92 4.57
N VAL A 215 6.65 -6.21 4.04
CA VAL A 215 5.29 -6.19 4.60
C VAL A 215 4.65 -7.58 4.56
N ALA A 216 4.73 -8.28 3.43
CA ALA A 216 4.25 -9.67 3.32
C ALA A 216 4.90 -10.56 4.39
N ALA A 217 6.23 -10.51 4.53
CA ALA A 217 6.95 -11.29 5.53
C ALA A 217 6.54 -10.93 6.96
N ARG A 218 6.37 -9.65 7.29
CA ARG A 218 5.94 -9.20 8.62
C ARG A 218 4.54 -9.73 8.96
N ARG A 219 3.58 -9.59 8.04
CA ARG A 219 2.20 -10.08 8.21
C ARG A 219 2.09 -11.61 8.15
N ALA A 220 3.04 -12.28 7.53
CA ALA A 220 3.18 -13.74 7.57
C ALA A 220 3.86 -14.25 8.86
N GLY A 221 4.12 -13.39 9.85
CA GLY A 221 4.77 -13.77 11.12
C GLY A 221 6.29 -13.98 11.01
N GLN A 222 6.95 -13.37 10.01
CA GLN A 222 8.38 -13.52 9.73
C GLN A 222 9.15 -12.18 9.85
N PRO A 223 9.17 -11.53 11.03
CA PRO A 223 9.73 -10.19 11.20
C PRO A 223 11.24 -10.10 10.91
N ARG A 224 12.01 -11.16 11.20
CA ARG A 224 13.45 -11.19 10.86
C ARG A 224 13.69 -11.19 9.35
N ALA A 225 12.88 -11.93 8.60
CA ALA A 225 12.95 -11.93 7.14
C ALA A 225 12.53 -10.56 6.58
N ALA A 226 11.48 -9.96 7.14
CA ALA A 226 11.05 -8.61 6.80
C ALA A 226 12.17 -7.57 6.96
N GLN A 227 12.87 -7.59 8.10
CA GLN A 227 13.99 -6.68 8.35
C GLN A 227 15.16 -6.92 7.38
N ALA A 228 15.52 -8.17 7.12
CA ALA A 228 16.63 -8.53 6.23
C ALA A 228 16.43 -7.99 4.80
N LEU A 229 15.17 -7.92 4.34
CA LEU A 229 14.82 -7.38 3.03
C LEU A 229 15.06 -5.87 2.91
N LEU A 230 14.91 -5.13 4.01
CA LEU A 230 15.08 -3.67 4.02
C LEU A 230 16.53 -3.25 4.33
N THR A 231 17.34 -4.13 4.92
CA THR A 231 18.74 -3.83 5.30
C THR A 231 19.56 -3.19 4.17
N PRO A 232 19.55 -3.70 2.92
CA PRO A 232 20.32 -3.08 1.84
C PRO A 232 19.88 -1.65 1.51
N LEU A 233 18.60 -1.33 1.71
CA LEU A 233 18.04 0.00 1.41
C LEU A 233 18.47 1.06 2.42
N LYS A 234 18.70 0.67 3.70
CA LYS A 234 19.13 1.60 4.77
C LYS A 234 20.43 2.33 4.43
N HIS A 235 21.31 1.68 3.67
CA HIS A 235 22.62 2.20 3.28
C HIS A 235 22.60 3.08 2.02
N ARG A 236 21.43 3.32 1.42
CA ARG A 236 21.29 4.29 0.34
C ARG A 236 21.49 5.71 0.85
N ALA A 237 21.84 6.61 -0.06
CA ALA A 237 22.11 8.02 0.26
C ALA A 237 20.95 8.68 1.02
N ALA A 238 21.27 9.68 1.84
CA ALA A 238 20.26 10.53 2.46
C ALA A 238 19.42 11.24 1.39
N GLY A 239 18.10 11.28 1.56
CA GLY A 239 17.17 11.80 0.55
C GLY A 239 16.78 10.79 -0.55
N ASP A 240 17.35 9.57 -0.55
CA ASP A 240 16.76 8.47 -1.31
C ASP A 240 15.45 8.07 -0.62
N VAL A 241 14.35 8.19 -1.36
CA VAL A 241 12.98 7.97 -0.85
C VAL A 241 12.83 6.63 -0.13
N TRP A 242 13.34 5.56 -0.74
CA TRP A 242 13.23 4.22 -0.17
C TRP A 242 14.26 3.95 0.93
N GLY A 243 15.44 4.59 0.86
CA GLY A 243 16.39 4.63 1.95
C GLY A 243 15.84 5.32 3.20
N ASP A 244 15.15 6.45 3.04
CA ASP A 244 14.48 7.15 4.13
C ASP A 244 13.35 6.30 4.74
N CYS A 245 12.52 5.65 3.92
CA CYS A 245 11.53 4.70 4.40
C CYS A 245 12.18 3.52 5.15
N ALA A 246 13.29 2.97 4.65
CA ALA A 246 13.93 1.80 5.28
C ALA A 246 14.62 2.15 6.60
N ARG A 247 15.17 3.37 6.70
CA ARG A 247 15.68 3.93 7.96
C ARG A 247 14.55 4.22 8.93
N ALA A 248 13.41 4.73 8.47
CA ALA A 248 12.23 4.95 9.30
C ALA A 248 11.73 3.62 9.90
N GLU A 249 11.62 2.54 9.12
CA GLU A 249 11.27 1.21 9.65
C GLU A 249 12.29 0.69 10.67
N ALA A 250 13.58 0.99 10.50
CA ALA A 250 14.61 0.66 11.48
C ALA A 250 14.43 1.44 12.79
N TRP A 251 14.25 2.76 12.68
CA TRP A 251 14.04 3.68 13.79
C TRP A 251 12.78 3.33 14.60
N LEU A 252 11.73 2.81 13.96
CA LEU A 252 10.54 2.34 14.68
C LEU A 252 10.78 1.09 15.53
N GLN A 253 11.78 0.26 15.19
CA GLN A 253 12.14 -0.92 15.96
C GLN A 253 13.05 -0.58 17.14
N ASP A 254 13.95 0.38 16.92
CA ASP A 254 14.93 0.85 17.90
C ASP A 254 15.04 2.38 17.78
N PRO A 255 14.10 3.12 18.40
CA PRO A 255 14.14 4.57 18.38
C PRO A 255 15.27 5.03 19.31
N GLU A 256 16.46 5.17 18.77
CA GLU A 256 17.54 5.92 19.42
C GLU A 256 17.11 7.40 19.58
N ASP A 257 17.80 8.16 20.45
CA ASP A 257 17.59 9.62 20.65
C ASP A 257 17.84 10.47 19.38
N ASP A 258 18.04 9.84 18.23
CA ASP A 258 18.23 10.46 16.93
C ASP A 258 16.91 10.96 16.31
N ALA A 259 17.04 11.99 15.48
CA ALA A 259 15.92 12.54 14.74
C ALA A 259 15.32 11.51 13.77
N ALA A 260 13.99 11.42 13.74
CA ALA A 260 13.28 10.52 12.84
C ALA A 260 13.65 10.79 11.36
N PRO A 261 13.99 9.75 10.57
CA PRO A 261 14.37 9.93 9.15
C PRO A 261 13.28 10.49 8.26
N LYS A 262 12.01 10.38 8.68
CA LYS A 262 10.84 10.98 8.04
C LYS A 262 10.15 11.92 9.03
N PRO A 263 9.40 12.92 8.54
CA PRO A 263 8.54 13.73 9.39
C PRO A 263 7.63 12.84 10.25
N THR A 264 7.37 13.29 11.47
CA THR A 264 6.44 12.63 12.39
C THR A 264 5.28 13.57 12.72
N ALA A 265 4.10 12.99 12.90
CA ALA A 265 2.91 13.63 13.43
C ALA A 265 2.35 12.78 14.56
N THR A 266 1.63 13.42 15.49
CA THR A 266 1.00 12.72 16.61
C THR A 266 -0.51 12.71 16.43
N CYS A 267 -1.10 11.53 16.52
CA CYS A 267 -2.55 11.35 16.67
C CYS A 267 -2.82 11.18 18.17
N LEU A 268 -3.37 12.21 18.81
CA LEU A 268 -3.60 12.20 20.25
C LEU A 268 -4.88 11.44 20.59
N ARG A 269 -4.82 10.67 21.69
CA ARG A 269 -6.02 10.04 22.24
C ARG A 269 -6.93 11.11 22.84
N ALA A 270 -8.15 11.20 22.33
CA ALA A 270 -9.18 12.07 22.86
C ALA A 270 -9.69 11.50 24.19
N ALA A 271 -9.61 12.31 25.25
CA ALA A 271 -10.12 11.92 26.56
C ALA A 271 -11.66 11.83 26.55
N GLU A 272 -12.29 12.68 25.76
CA GLU A 272 -13.73 12.71 25.51
C GLU A 272 -13.96 12.73 24.00
N ARG A 273 -15.06 12.13 23.54
CA ARG A 273 -15.41 12.16 22.12
C ARG A 273 -15.70 13.59 21.68
N PRO A 274 -15.01 14.14 20.67
CA PRO A 274 -15.32 15.45 20.15
C PRO A 274 -16.73 15.49 19.59
N ARG A 275 -17.39 16.63 19.74
CA ARG A 275 -18.70 16.88 19.19
C ARG A 275 -18.50 17.36 17.75
N LEU A 276 -19.02 16.60 16.79
CA LEU A 276 -18.94 17.00 15.39
C LEU A 276 -19.92 18.15 15.12
N ASP A 277 -19.45 19.40 15.22
CA ASP A 277 -20.24 20.61 14.97
C ASP A 277 -19.51 21.69 14.15
N GLY A 278 -18.23 21.45 13.83
CA GLY A 278 -17.39 22.30 13.00
C GLY A 278 -16.78 23.49 13.75
N MET A 279 -16.73 23.46 15.08
CA MET A 279 -16.16 24.55 15.89
C MET A 279 -14.69 24.32 16.29
N LEU A 280 -14.22 23.07 16.31
CA LEU A 280 -12.84 22.70 16.70
C LEU A 280 -12.42 23.21 18.09
N ASP A 281 -13.34 23.25 19.05
CA ASP A 281 -13.11 23.81 20.39
C ASP A 281 -12.74 22.77 21.45
N GLU A 282 -12.76 21.48 21.10
CA GLU A 282 -12.41 20.40 22.02
C GLU A 282 -10.92 20.29 22.31
N ALA A 283 -10.61 19.76 23.51
CA ALA A 283 -9.25 19.64 24.00
C ALA A 283 -8.32 18.87 23.05
N CYS A 284 -8.83 17.83 22.37
CA CYS A 284 -8.04 17.03 21.42
C CYS A 284 -7.53 17.84 20.22
N TRP A 285 -8.23 18.91 19.83
CA TRP A 285 -7.83 19.80 18.75
C TRP A 285 -6.79 20.83 19.18
N SER A 286 -6.86 21.29 20.43
CA SER A 286 -5.94 22.29 20.98
C SER A 286 -4.52 21.77 21.21
N GLY A 287 -4.37 20.48 21.52
CA GLY A 287 -3.08 19.84 21.82
C GLY A 287 -2.38 19.19 20.62
N SER A 288 -3.05 19.08 19.47
CA SER A 288 -2.51 18.37 18.31
C SER A 288 -1.33 19.13 17.68
N PRO A 289 -0.21 18.44 17.35
CA PRO A 289 0.95 19.07 16.71
C PRO A 289 0.64 19.54 15.27
N LYS A 290 1.66 20.13 14.62
CA LYS A 290 1.61 20.72 13.27
C LYS A 290 0.69 19.95 12.30
N SER A 291 -0.13 20.71 11.57
CA SER A 291 -0.99 20.20 10.50
C SER A 291 -0.27 19.20 9.59
N LEU A 292 -0.99 18.14 9.20
CA LEU A 292 -0.55 17.15 8.22
C LEU A 292 -0.44 17.72 6.80
N CYS A 293 -1.01 18.90 6.55
CA CYS A 293 -1.02 19.55 5.24
C CYS A 293 -0.37 20.94 5.32
N LYS A 294 0.37 21.32 4.27
CA LYS A 294 1.01 22.66 4.20
C LYS A 294 0.02 23.77 3.80
N THR A 295 -1.06 23.42 3.11
CA THR A 295 -2.01 24.36 2.48
C THR A 295 -3.41 24.32 3.12
N ALA A 296 -3.57 23.47 4.13
CA ALA A 296 -4.77 23.29 4.95
C ALA A 296 -4.34 22.97 6.38
N ASP A 297 -5.21 23.25 7.35
CA ASP A 297 -5.05 22.74 8.71
C ASP A 297 -5.77 21.38 8.80
N VAL A 298 -5.01 20.30 8.87
CA VAL A 298 -5.51 18.92 8.90
C VAL A 298 -4.94 18.24 10.13
N ARG A 299 -5.82 17.85 11.06
CA ARG A 299 -5.45 17.26 12.36
C ARG A 299 -6.18 15.92 12.55
N LEU A 300 -5.53 15.02 13.28
CA LEU A 300 -6.09 13.71 13.62
C LEU A 300 -6.06 13.49 15.14
N ALA A 301 -7.13 12.91 15.66
CA ALA A 301 -7.22 12.40 17.02
C ALA A 301 -7.87 11.02 17.00
N TYR A 302 -7.87 10.27 18.10
CA TYR A 302 -8.52 8.96 18.16
C TYR A 302 -9.09 8.63 19.54
N ASP A 303 -10.06 7.73 19.62
CA ASP A 303 -10.43 7.02 20.85
C ASP A 303 -10.41 5.50 20.58
N ASP A 304 -10.95 4.70 21.50
CA ASP A 304 -11.00 3.24 21.32
C ASP A 304 -11.89 2.77 20.15
N ARG A 305 -12.66 3.69 19.54
CA ARG A 305 -13.69 3.36 18.54
C ARG A 305 -13.56 4.15 17.26
N TYR A 306 -12.98 5.33 17.27
CA TYR A 306 -12.99 6.27 16.16
C TYR A 306 -11.62 6.88 15.92
N LEU A 307 -11.27 7.03 14.65
CA LEU A 307 -10.34 8.03 14.19
C LEU A 307 -11.14 9.31 13.90
N TYR A 308 -10.70 10.42 14.48
CA TYR A 308 -11.27 11.74 14.27
C TYR A 308 -10.41 12.55 13.31
N LEU A 309 -11.07 13.28 12.41
CA LEU A 309 -10.45 14.16 11.43
C LEU A 309 -11.01 15.57 11.59
N ALA A 310 -10.13 16.55 11.73
CA ALA A 310 -10.46 17.96 11.65
C ALA A 310 -9.78 18.58 10.42
N VAL A 311 -10.54 19.29 9.61
CA VAL A 311 -10.06 20.06 8.46
C VAL A 311 -10.52 21.50 8.61
N CYS A 312 -9.60 22.44 8.52
CA CYS A 312 -9.90 23.87 8.44
C CYS A 312 -9.12 24.51 7.27
N CYS A 313 -9.87 25.11 6.36
CA CYS A 313 -9.35 25.63 5.11
C CYS A 313 -9.88 27.04 4.84
N ALA A 314 -9.00 28.03 4.81
CA ALA A 314 -9.35 29.37 4.32
C ALA A 314 -9.87 29.29 2.88
N LYS A 315 -11.03 29.88 2.61
CA LYS A 315 -11.66 29.93 1.28
C LYS A 315 -10.75 30.69 0.32
N ARG A 316 -10.75 30.28 -0.95
CA ARG A 316 -9.95 30.89 -2.02
C ARG A 316 -10.82 31.79 -2.88
N ASP A 317 -10.27 32.94 -3.24
CA ASP A 317 -10.92 33.86 -4.17
C ASP A 317 -11.14 33.19 -5.53
N GLY A 318 -12.29 33.45 -6.15
CA GLY A 318 -12.65 32.88 -7.45
C GLY A 318 -13.11 31.42 -7.42
N VAL A 319 -13.16 30.78 -6.24
CA VAL A 319 -13.72 29.44 -6.05
C VAL A 319 -15.12 29.54 -5.49
N ALA A 320 -16.05 28.76 -6.05
CA ALA A 320 -17.41 28.67 -5.55
C ALA A 320 -17.49 27.70 -4.36
N TYR A 321 -18.15 28.14 -3.28
CA TYR A 321 -18.41 27.34 -2.09
C TYR A 321 -19.93 27.26 -1.86
N PRO A 322 -20.68 26.52 -2.71
CA PRO A 322 -22.11 26.40 -2.55
C PRO A 322 -22.43 25.58 -1.31
N ARG A 323 -23.44 26.02 -0.56
CA ARG A 323 -24.02 25.22 0.51
C ARG A 323 -24.92 24.14 -0.09
N ASP A 324 -24.80 22.92 0.42
CA ASP A 324 -25.64 21.79 -0.01
C ASP A 324 -26.21 21.07 1.21
N ASP A 325 -27.46 21.36 1.52
CA ASP A 325 -28.16 20.77 2.67
C ASP A 325 -28.85 19.43 2.34
N ARG A 326 -28.63 18.88 1.14
CA ARG A 326 -29.17 17.56 0.79
C ARG A 326 -28.48 16.46 1.62
N PRO A 327 -29.16 15.32 1.83
CA PRO A 327 -28.49 14.14 2.38
C PRO A 327 -27.25 13.82 1.54
N ARG A 328 -26.11 13.69 2.22
CA ARG A 328 -24.83 13.38 1.59
C ARG A 328 -24.95 12.07 0.78
N PRO A 329 -24.67 12.10 -0.53
CA PRO A 329 -24.57 10.86 -1.30
C PRO A 329 -23.29 10.12 -0.91
N HIS A 330 -23.31 8.80 -1.10
CA HIS A 330 -22.07 8.03 -1.13
C HIS A 330 -21.28 8.39 -2.41
N ASP A 331 -19.96 8.51 -2.29
CA ASP A 331 -19.04 8.93 -3.36
C ASP A 331 -19.54 10.14 -4.13
N GLY A 332 -19.75 11.23 -3.39
CA GLY A 332 -20.15 12.50 -3.97
C GLY A 332 -19.15 12.98 -5.03
N ASP A 333 -19.61 13.82 -5.96
CA ASP A 333 -18.72 14.54 -6.87
C ASP A 333 -17.92 15.59 -6.08
N VAL A 334 -16.81 15.14 -5.48
CA VAL A 334 -15.87 15.96 -4.69
C VAL A 334 -14.77 16.58 -5.55
N ALA A 335 -14.47 15.97 -6.70
CA ALA A 335 -13.33 16.35 -7.54
C ALA A 335 -13.47 17.78 -8.10
N SER A 336 -14.72 18.22 -8.30
CA SER A 336 -15.06 19.54 -8.82
C SER A 336 -15.08 20.65 -7.75
N TYR A 337 -14.83 20.31 -6.48
CA TYR A 337 -14.91 21.21 -5.34
C TYR A 337 -13.57 21.28 -4.59
N ASP A 338 -13.37 22.33 -3.79
CA ASP A 338 -12.22 22.42 -2.89
C ASP A 338 -12.28 21.32 -1.84
N HIS A 339 -11.29 20.43 -1.84
CA HIS A 339 -11.31 19.21 -1.05
C HIS A 339 -9.94 18.86 -0.47
N VAL A 340 -9.96 18.05 0.59
CA VAL A 340 -8.78 17.45 1.21
C VAL A 340 -8.83 15.95 0.99
N ARG A 341 -7.70 15.39 0.54
CA ARG A 341 -7.43 13.96 0.46
C ARG A 341 -6.53 13.58 1.64
N LEU A 342 -6.95 12.59 2.42
CA LEU A 342 -6.15 11.97 3.48
C LEU A 342 -5.82 10.53 3.06
N ALA A 343 -4.54 10.22 2.92
CA ALA A 343 -4.06 8.86 2.74
C ALA A 343 -3.63 8.26 4.09
N LEU A 344 -4.07 7.03 4.37
CA LEU A 344 -3.71 6.23 5.54
C LEU A 344 -3.15 4.88 5.08
N ASP A 345 -1.87 4.68 5.30
CA ASP A 345 -1.11 3.46 5.05
C ASP A 345 -0.75 2.86 6.43
N LEU A 346 -1.50 1.83 6.82
CA LEU A 346 -1.47 1.25 8.16
C LEU A 346 -0.26 0.34 8.35
N ASP A 347 0.17 -0.34 7.29
CA ASP A 347 1.32 -1.25 7.33
C ASP A 347 2.62 -0.65 6.77
N ARG A 348 2.60 0.58 6.26
CA ARG A 348 3.77 1.33 5.80
C ARG A 348 4.46 0.63 4.62
N ASP A 349 3.69 0.08 3.70
CA ASP A 349 4.20 -0.43 2.42
C ASP A 349 4.48 0.69 1.40
N TYR A 350 3.94 1.89 1.64
CA TYR A 350 4.00 3.10 0.80
C TYR A 350 3.48 2.89 -0.64
N ALA A 351 2.65 1.87 -0.85
CA ALA A 351 2.16 1.43 -2.14
C ALA A 351 0.64 1.22 -2.16
N THR A 352 0.05 0.92 -1.01
CA THR A 352 -1.38 0.79 -0.80
C THR A 352 -1.79 1.63 0.40
N TRP A 353 -2.99 2.20 0.35
CA TRP A 353 -3.53 3.02 1.43
C TRP A 353 -5.04 3.16 1.26
N PHE A 354 -5.71 3.49 2.37
CA PHE A 354 -7.01 4.12 2.32
C PHE A 354 -6.86 5.58 1.91
N GLU A 355 -7.69 6.03 0.99
CA GLU A 355 -7.84 7.44 0.64
C GLU A 355 -9.24 7.90 1.03
N LEU A 356 -9.29 8.82 2.01
CA LEU A 356 -10.51 9.44 2.51
C LEU A 356 -10.54 10.89 2.00
N THR A 357 -11.53 11.22 1.18
CA THR A 357 -11.66 12.56 0.60
C THR A 357 -12.87 13.27 1.16
N VAL A 358 -12.71 14.50 1.62
CA VAL A 358 -13.82 15.36 2.04
C VAL A 358 -13.70 16.76 1.44
N ASP A 359 -14.81 17.27 0.92
CA ASP A 359 -14.87 18.61 0.34
C ASP A 359 -15.46 19.66 1.30
N SER A 360 -15.46 20.92 0.86
CA SER A 360 -16.00 22.06 1.61
C SER A 360 -17.48 21.96 2.00
N ARG A 361 -18.26 21.06 1.39
CA ARG A 361 -19.67 20.80 1.74
C ARG A 361 -19.80 19.68 2.77
N GLY A 362 -18.70 19.02 3.12
CA GLY A 362 -18.69 17.78 3.89
C GLY A 362 -19.10 16.56 3.06
N TRP A 363 -19.07 16.63 1.72
CA TRP A 363 -19.29 15.47 0.86
C TRP A 363 -18.03 14.63 0.77
N THR A 364 -18.22 13.33 0.59
CA THR A 364 -17.20 12.33 0.84
C THR A 364 -17.00 11.44 -0.37
N ALA A 365 -15.75 11.04 -0.63
CA ALA A 365 -15.43 9.98 -1.58
C ALA A 365 -14.23 9.18 -1.08
N ASP A 366 -14.34 7.87 -1.11
CA ASP A 366 -13.41 6.98 -0.42
C ASP A 366 -12.87 5.91 -1.37
N ARG A 367 -11.60 5.53 -1.20
CA ARG A 367 -10.95 4.50 -2.03
C ARG A 367 -9.97 3.68 -1.20
N CYS A 368 -9.82 2.40 -1.52
CA CYS A 368 -8.76 1.56 -0.96
C CYS A 368 -7.86 1.05 -2.09
N ALA A 369 -6.58 1.45 -2.10
CA ALA A 369 -5.62 1.08 -3.14
C ALA A 369 -6.14 1.29 -4.59
N GLY A 370 -6.88 2.38 -4.80
CA GLY A 370 -7.50 2.73 -6.09
C GLY A 370 -8.89 2.12 -6.34
N ASP A 371 -9.34 1.18 -5.51
CA ASP A 371 -10.69 0.62 -5.56
C ASP A 371 -11.68 1.59 -4.91
N ALA A 372 -12.55 2.20 -5.72
CA ALA A 372 -13.59 3.13 -5.28
C ALA A 372 -14.85 2.43 -4.74
N SER A 373 -14.93 1.09 -4.77
CA SER A 373 -16.07 0.37 -4.20
C SER A 373 -15.99 0.27 -2.66
N TRP A 374 -14.83 0.56 -2.08
CA TRP A 374 -14.67 0.60 -0.63
C TRP A 374 -15.41 1.81 -0.05
N ASN A 375 -16.44 1.52 0.74
CA ASN A 375 -17.36 2.51 1.30
C ASN A 375 -17.35 2.41 2.83
N PRO A 376 -16.40 3.07 3.50
CA PRO A 376 -16.38 3.11 4.95
C PRO A 376 -17.52 4.00 5.46
N ARG A 377 -18.01 3.67 6.65
CA ARG A 377 -18.90 4.60 7.36
C ARG A 377 -18.09 5.71 7.99
N TRP A 378 -18.59 6.94 7.89
CA TRP A 378 -18.10 8.05 8.70
C TRP A 378 -19.19 9.06 8.99
N TYR A 379 -19.09 9.67 10.17
CA TYR A 379 -19.97 10.73 10.64
C TYR A 379 -19.27 12.04 10.35
N VAL A 380 -19.92 12.98 9.67
CA VAL A 380 -19.28 14.21 9.19
C VAL A 380 -20.19 15.41 9.43
N ALA A 381 -19.63 16.44 10.06
CA ALA A 381 -20.20 17.78 10.20
C ALA A 381 -19.36 18.76 9.37
N ALA A 382 -20.03 19.68 8.68
CA ALA A 382 -19.40 20.76 7.94
C ALA A 382 -19.94 22.10 8.42
N ALA A 383 -19.05 23.07 8.58
CA ALA A 383 -19.39 24.41 9.03
C ALA A 383 -18.56 25.46 8.28
N GLU A 384 -18.94 26.72 8.49
CA GLU A 384 -18.16 27.87 8.04
C GLU A 384 -17.82 28.73 9.25
N SER A 385 -16.59 29.24 9.29
CA SER A 385 -16.13 30.13 10.36
C SER A 385 -15.14 31.15 9.80
N ASN A 386 -14.89 32.22 10.55
CA ASN A 386 -13.86 33.19 10.20
C ASN A 386 -12.58 32.86 10.96
N VAL A 387 -11.48 32.66 10.22
CA VAL A 387 -10.12 32.50 10.76
C VAL A 387 -9.30 33.77 10.47
N ALA A 388 -8.10 33.87 11.04
CA ALA A 388 -7.22 35.03 10.83
C ALA A 388 -6.94 35.34 9.33
N ALA A 389 -6.99 34.31 8.48
CA ALA A 389 -6.79 34.42 7.03
C ALA A 389 -8.07 34.74 6.22
N GLY A 390 -9.24 34.92 6.86
CA GLY A 390 -10.52 35.17 6.20
C GLY A 390 -11.57 34.08 6.47
N PRO A 391 -12.66 34.03 5.69
CA PRO A 391 -13.66 32.98 5.83
C PRO A 391 -13.05 31.61 5.50
N ALA A 392 -13.39 30.61 6.27
CA ALA A 392 -12.94 29.23 6.14
C ALA A 392 -14.13 28.28 6.12
N TRP A 393 -13.93 27.16 5.43
CA TRP A 393 -14.77 25.99 5.61
C TRP A 393 -14.07 25.04 6.57
N ILE A 394 -14.87 24.40 7.42
CA ILE A 394 -14.44 23.48 8.46
C ILE A 394 -15.19 22.17 8.27
N VAL A 395 -14.47 21.06 8.43
CA VAL A 395 -15.07 19.73 8.51
C VAL A 395 -14.54 19.04 9.75
N GLU A 396 -15.45 18.43 10.51
CA GLU A 396 -15.14 17.46 11.53
C GLU A 396 -15.74 16.12 11.16
N ALA A 397 -14.96 15.06 11.31
CA ALA A 397 -15.41 13.71 11.02
C ALA A 397 -14.95 12.70 12.06
N ALA A 398 -15.76 11.66 12.22
CA ALA A 398 -15.44 10.46 12.98
C ALA A 398 -15.59 9.22 12.09
N ILE A 399 -14.51 8.49 11.90
CA ILE A 399 -14.45 7.24 11.15
C ILE A 399 -14.28 6.11 12.17
N PRO A 400 -15.21 5.14 12.28
CA PRO A 400 -15.01 4.00 13.16
C PRO A 400 -13.70 3.27 12.80
N LEU A 401 -12.85 2.99 13.78
CA LEU A 401 -11.60 2.24 13.56
C LEU A 401 -11.85 0.88 12.94
N ALA A 402 -13.00 0.26 13.23
CA ALA A 402 -13.45 -1.00 12.65
C ALA A 402 -13.75 -0.95 11.13
N GLU A 403 -13.83 0.24 10.53
CA GLU A 403 -13.94 0.42 9.07
C GLU A 403 -12.54 0.54 8.41
N LEU A 404 -11.47 0.67 9.21
CA LEU A 404 -10.07 0.79 8.76
C LEU A 404 -9.23 -0.45 9.10
N THR A 405 -9.45 -1.06 10.26
CA THR A 405 -8.67 -2.20 10.72
C THR A 405 -9.45 -3.08 11.70
N THR A 406 -9.03 -4.35 11.79
CA THR A 406 -9.46 -5.27 12.85
C THR A 406 -8.44 -5.35 13.99
N GLU A 407 -7.25 -4.77 13.80
CA GLU A 407 -6.22 -4.70 14.81
C GLU A 407 -6.55 -3.60 15.83
N THR A 408 -6.22 -3.83 17.10
CA THR A 408 -6.40 -2.81 18.13
C THR A 408 -5.37 -1.71 17.93
N VAL A 409 -5.83 -0.47 17.73
CA VAL A 409 -4.95 0.70 17.70
C VAL A 409 -4.56 1.08 19.13
N THR A 410 -3.26 1.12 19.38
CA THR A 410 -2.66 1.41 20.69
C THR A 410 -1.83 2.69 20.64
N PRO A 411 -1.47 3.28 21.79
CA PRO A 411 -0.50 4.39 21.89
C PRO A 411 0.92 4.10 21.37
N GLN A 412 1.19 2.88 20.88
CA GLN A 412 2.45 2.51 20.23
C GLN A 412 2.27 2.23 18.74
N SER A 413 1.03 2.26 18.24
CA SER A 413 0.73 2.09 16.84
C SER A 413 1.32 3.23 16.02
N VAL A 414 1.85 2.90 14.86
CA VAL A 414 2.38 3.88 13.92
C VAL A 414 1.87 3.57 12.53
N TRP A 415 1.18 4.52 11.92
CA TRP A 415 0.79 4.46 10.51
C TRP A 415 1.67 5.41 9.71
N ALA A 416 1.66 5.28 8.39
CA ALA A 416 2.08 6.32 7.49
C ALA A 416 0.83 7.08 7.02
N CYS A 417 0.92 8.40 6.92
CA CYS A 417 -0.19 9.20 6.40
C CYS A 417 0.31 10.35 5.53
N ALA A 418 -0.54 10.82 4.63
CA ALA A 418 -0.30 12.03 3.85
C ALA A 418 -1.61 12.80 3.68
N ALA A 419 -1.54 14.14 3.64
CA ALA A 419 -2.70 14.98 3.40
C ALA A 419 -2.42 16.04 2.33
N ALA A 420 -3.34 16.19 1.39
CA ALA A 420 -3.25 17.19 0.33
C ALA A 420 -4.58 17.92 0.16
N ARG A 421 -4.53 19.25 0.06
CA ARG A 421 -5.67 20.06 -0.37
C ARG A 421 -5.59 20.29 -1.87
N VAL A 422 -6.70 20.02 -2.56
CA VAL A 422 -6.89 20.28 -3.98
C VAL A 422 -7.94 21.37 -4.13
N VAL A 423 -7.53 22.48 -4.74
CA VAL A 423 -8.43 23.60 -5.05
C VAL A 423 -8.74 23.56 -6.54
N PRO A 424 -10.01 23.51 -6.96
CA PRO A 424 -10.37 23.59 -8.37
C PRO A 424 -9.81 24.87 -8.99
N SER A 425 -9.00 24.75 -10.04
CA SER A 425 -8.50 25.88 -10.83
C SER A 425 -8.99 25.79 -12.28
N ALA A 426 -9.13 26.94 -12.95
CA ALA A 426 -9.52 27.01 -14.36
C ALA A 426 -8.52 26.32 -15.32
N SER A 427 -7.28 26.15 -14.88
CA SER A 427 -6.29 25.29 -15.54
C SER A 427 -6.29 23.91 -14.86
N PRO A 428 -6.31 22.79 -15.59
CA PRO A 428 -6.17 21.46 -15.01
C PRO A 428 -4.73 21.28 -14.52
N SER A 429 -4.40 21.85 -13.36
CA SER A 429 -3.32 21.33 -12.55
C SER A 429 -3.85 20.02 -11.99
N ALA A 430 -3.45 18.90 -12.60
CA ALA A 430 -3.69 17.59 -12.03
C ALA A 430 -3.15 17.62 -10.60
N ALA A 431 -4.01 17.36 -9.61
CA ALA A 431 -3.53 17.02 -8.29
C ALA A 431 -2.53 15.88 -8.48
N ARG A 432 -1.26 16.09 -8.10
CA ARG A 432 -0.27 15.02 -8.19
C ARG A 432 -0.71 13.90 -7.27
N ASP A 433 -0.60 12.66 -7.75
CA ASP A 433 -0.81 11.50 -6.89
C ASP A 433 0.15 11.52 -5.71
N LEU A 434 -0.37 11.14 -4.54
CA LEU A 434 0.42 10.93 -3.34
C LEU A 434 1.43 9.82 -3.61
N ALA A 435 2.65 10.03 -3.14
CA ALA A 435 3.77 9.12 -3.34
C ALA A 435 4.54 8.94 -2.02
N PRO A 436 5.41 7.92 -1.88
CA PRO A 436 6.15 7.66 -0.64
C PRO A 436 6.87 8.87 0.00
N PRO A 437 7.41 9.86 -0.76
CA PRO A 437 8.00 11.07 -0.17
C PRO A 437 7.02 11.95 0.61
N ASP A 438 5.72 11.88 0.29
CA ASP A 438 4.69 12.71 0.91
C ASP A 438 4.25 12.17 2.28
N PHE A 439 4.52 10.89 2.55
CA PHE A 439 4.08 10.22 3.77
C PHE A 439 4.91 10.62 4.99
N THR A 440 4.19 10.91 6.06
CA THR A 440 4.63 11.23 7.42
C THR A 440 4.30 10.07 8.34
N LEU A 441 5.13 9.79 9.34
CA LEU A 441 4.81 8.78 10.36
C LEU A 441 3.79 9.33 11.35
N LEU A 442 2.57 8.80 11.34
CA LEU A 442 1.49 9.10 12.27
C LEU A 442 1.63 8.20 13.51
N ARG A 443 2.09 8.78 14.61
CA ARG A 443 2.25 8.08 15.88
C ARG A 443 1.01 8.29 16.73
N PHE A 444 0.36 7.20 17.09
CA PHE A 444 -0.70 7.23 18.09
C PHE A 444 -0.06 7.44 19.45
N SER A 445 -0.65 8.27 20.30
CA SER A 445 -0.19 8.43 21.67
C SER A 445 -1.37 8.72 22.59
N ASP A 446 -1.22 8.40 23.87
CA ASP A 446 -2.11 8.99 24.86
C ASP A 446 -1.86 10.49 24.92
N ALA A 447 -2.88 11.27 25.30
CA ALA A 447 -2.66 12.65 25.70
C ALA A 447 -1.56 12.65 26.77
N ALA A 448 -0.56 13.51 26.63
CA ALA A 448 0.50 13.61 27.61
C ALA A 448 -0.11 13.73 29.01
N ALA A 449 0.22 12.79 29.90
CA ALA A 449 0.29 13.15 31.31
C ALA A 449 1.07 14.46 31.35
N SER A 450 0.43 15.53 31.81
CA SER A 450 1.14 16.81 31.95
C SER A 450 2.45 16.55 32.71
N PRO A 451 3.55 17.21 32.30
CA PRO A 451 4.81 17.09 33.01
C PRO A 451 4.67 17.39 34.51
#